data_AF-A0A447R7E7-F1
#
_entry.id   AF-A0A447R7E7-F1
#
_cell.length_a   1.000
_cell.length_b   1.000
_cell.length_c   1.000
_cell.angle_alpha   90.00
_cell.angle_beta   90.00
_cell.angle_gamma   90.00
#
_symmetry.space_group_name_H-M   'P 1'
#
loop_
_entity.id
_entity.type
_entity.pdbx_description
1 polymer ?
#
loop_
_entity_poly.entity_id
_entity_poly.type
_entity_poly.pdbx_seq_one_letter_code
_entity_poly.pdbx_strand_id
1 'polypeptide(L)' 'MKCGWREGNQIQLLENGDQFYPAVFTAIAQAQQKIILETFILFEDEVGKNSMPLC' A
#
# COMPACT_ATOMS: atom_id res chain seq x y z
N MET A 1 -14.49 4.44 10.30
CA MET A 1 -13.59 5.10 11.27
C MET A 1 -12.73 6.10 10.53
N LYS A 2 -12.78 7.39 10.88
CA LYS A 2 -11.84 8.38 10.34
C LYS A 2 -10.51 8.22 11.10
N CYS A 3 -9.42 7.99 10.38
CA CYS A 3 -8.10 8.14 10.97
C CYS A 3 -7.94 9.60 11.39
N GLY A 4 -7.55 9.85 12.65
CA GLY A 4 -7.17 11.19 13.10
C GLY A 4 -5.91 11.65 12.37
N TRP A 5 -5.75 12.97 12.23
CA TRP A 5 -4.53 13.55 11.68
C TRP A 5 -3.33 13.14 12.54
N ARG A 6 -2.21 12.77 11.92
CA ARG A 6 -0.97 12.36 12.60
C ARG A 6 0.17 13.23 12.11
N GLU A 7 0.88 13.86 13.03
CA GLU A 7 2.09 14.61 12.74
C GLU A 7 3.30 13.66 12.58
N GLY A 8 4.40 14.16 12.00
CA GLY A 8 5.65 13.41 11.87
C GLY A 8 5.71 12.36 10.76
N ASN A 9 4.68 12.27 9.91
CA ASN A 9 4.73 11.42 8.73
C ASN A 9 5.78 11.95 7.74
N GLN A 10 6.55 11.03 7.15
CA GLN A 10 7.46 11.34 6.06
C GLN A 10 6.78 11.01 4.73
N ILE A 11 6.95 11.88 3.75
CA ILE A 11 6.43 11.69 2.39
C ILE A 11 7.60 11.42 1.47
N GLN A 12 7.50 10.32 0.73
CA GLN A 12 8.40 10.01 -0.38
C GLN A 12 7.57 9.96 -1.66
N LEU A 13 8.02 10.68 -2.69
CA LEU A 13 7.46 10.54 -4.03
C LEU A 13 8.08 9.31 -4.70
N LEU A 14 7.23 8.41 -5.15
CA LEU A 14 7.58 7.25 -5.97
C LEU A 14 6.95 7.43 -7.34
N GLU A 15 7.74 7.29 -8.39
CA GLU A 15 7.30 7.48 -9.77
C GLU A 15 7.27 6.13 -10.50
N ASN A 16 6.22 5.93 -11.30
CA ASN A 16 6.01 4.73 -12.10
C ASN A 16 5.77 3.44 -11.28
N GLY A 17 5.43 2.35 -11.97
CA GLY A 17 5.18 1.05 -11.35
C GLY A 17 6.41 0.44 -10.69
N ASP A 18 7.59 0.64 -11.28
CA ASP A 18 8.83 0.00 -10.84
C ASP A 18 9.30 0.49 -9.46
N GLN A 19 8.96 1.72 -9.08
CA GLN A 19 9.25 2.23 -7.73
C GLN A 19 8.07 1.99 -6.77
N PHE A 20 6.85 2.17 -7.26
CA PHE A 20 5.64 2.10 -6.43
C PHE A 20 5.35 0.67 -5.94
N TYR A 21 5.33 -0.31 -6.84
CA TYR A 21 4.88 -1.67 -6.49
C TYR A 21 5.80 -2.36 -5.48
N PRO A 22 7.14 -2.35 -5.64
CA PRO A 22 8.02 -2.95 -4.63
C PRO A 22 7.89 -2.30 -3.24
N ALA A 23 7.70 -0.98 -3.19
CA ALA A 23 7.52 -0.25 -1.94
C ALA A 23 6.20 -0.61 -1.25
N VAL A 24 5.10 -0.70 -2.01
CA VAL A 24 3.80 -1.13 -1.51
C VAL A 24 3.86 -2.56 -0.97
N PHE A 25 4.44 -3.49 -1.72
CA PHE A 25 4.57 -4.88 -1.29
C PHE A 25 5.41 -5.02 -0.02
N THR A 26 6.49 -4.25 0.08
CA THR A 26 7.33 -4.20 1.29
C THR A 26 6.54 -3.66 2.49
N ALA A 27 5.81 -2.56 2.31
CA ALA A 27 4.99 -1.96 3.37
C ALA A 27 3.88 -2.92 3.85
N ILE A 28 3.24 -3.64 2.92
CA ILE A 28 2.25 -4.67 3.23
C ILE A 28 2.90 -5.81 4.03
N ALA A 29 4.03 -6.33 3.57
CA ALA A 29 4.73 -7.44 4.23
C ALA A 29 5.23 -7.08 5.64
N GLN A 30 5.59 -5.82 5.88
CA GLN A 30 6.06 -5.33 7.18
C GLN A 30 4.92 -4.95 8.14
N ALA A 31 3.68 -4.83 7.66
CA ALA A 31 2.57 -4.41 8.49
C ALA A 31 2.21 -5.49 9.52
N GLN A 32 2.20 -5.11 10.81
CA GLN A 32 1.97 -6.07 11.91
C GLN A 32 0.51 -6.13 12.38
N GLN A 33 -0.28 -5.07 12.15
CA GLN A 33 -1.63 -4.98 12.72
C GLN A 33 -2.69 -4.63 11.69
N LYS A 34 -2.49 -3.56 10.92
CA LYS A 34 -3.50 -3.08 9.97
C LYS A 34 -2.86 -2.31 8.83
N ILE A 35 -3.37 -2.57 7.63
CA ILE A 35 -3.11 -1.80 6.42
C ILE A 35 -4.41 -1.06 6.05
N ILE A 36 -4.28 0.18 5.60
CA ILE A 36 -5.35 0.93 4.96
C ILE A 36 -4.88 1.19 3.53
N LEU A 37 -5.48 0.51 2.57
CA LEU A 37 -5.19 0.66 1.14
C LEU A 37 -6.34 1.40 0.48
N GLU A 38 -6.05 2.56 -0.11
CA GLU A 38 -7.01 3.35 -0.87
C GLU A 38 -6.54 3.38 -2.34
N THR A 39 -7.31 2.76 -3.23
CA THR A 39 -7.02 2.68 -4.65
C THR A 39 -8.29 2.93 -5.46
N PHE A 40 -8.12 3.44 -6.68
CA PHE A 40 -9.23 3.69 -7.61
C PHE A 40 -9.58 2.44 -8.45
N ILE A 41 -8.64 1.51 -8.60
CA ILE A 41 -8.78 0.27 -9.37
C ILE A 41 -8.10 -0.88 -8.63
N LEU A 42 -8.75 -2.05 -8.63
CA LEU A 42 -8.22 -3.31 -8.14
C LEU A 42 -8.65 -4.43 -9.09
N PHE A 43 -7.70 -5.20 -9.60
CA PHE A 43 -7.93 -6.36 -10.47
C PHE A 43 -7.23 -7.60 -9.91
N GLU A 44 -7.72 -8.80 -10.23
CA GLU A 44 -7.09 -10.07 -9.86
C GLU A 44 -5.91 -10.46 -10.78
N ASP A 45 -5.04 -9.51 -11.07
CA ASP A 45 -3.77 -9.76 -11.76
C ASP A 45 -2.63 -9.97 -10.74
N GLU A 46 -1.41 -10.18 -11.23
CA GLU A 46 -0.23 -10.38 -10.38
C GLU A 46 0.01 -9.20 -9.43
N VAL A 47 -0.29 -7.98 -9.86
CA VAL A 47 -0.12 -6.78 -9.02
C VAL A 47 -1.17 -6.73 -7.92
N GLY A 48 -2.44 -6.99 -8.25
CA GLY A 48 -3.52 -6.98 -7.28
C GLY A 48 -3.41 -8.11 -6.25
N LYS A 49 -3.03 -9.32 -6.68
CA LYS A 49 -2.78 -10.45 -5.77
C LYS A 49 -1.66 -10.15 -4.78
N ASN A 50 -0.57 -9.56 -5.24
CA ASN A 50 0.55 -9.18 -4.36
C ASN A 50 0.20 -7.99 -3.44
N SER A 51 -0.71 -7.12 -3.86
CA SER A 51 -1.20 -6.00 -3.04
C SER A 51 -2.21 -6.44 -1.97
N MET A 52 -2.86 -7.60 -2.14
CA MET A 52 -3.86 -8.15 -1.22
C MET A 52 -3.65 -9.66 -1.03
N PRO A 53 -2.58 -10.11 -0.36
CA PRO A 53 -2.22 -11.53 -0.25
C PRO A 53 -3.17 -12.36 0.65
N LEU A 54 -4.20 -11.74 1.23
CA LEU A 54 -5.16 -12.35 2.15
C LEU A 54 -6.62 -12.29 1.64
N CYS A 55 -6.83 -11.90 0.37
CA CYS A 55 -8.12 -12.02 -0.32
C CYS A 55 -8.28 -13.39 -0.99
#